data_AF-A0A1F9ISI2-F1
#
_entry.id   AF-A0A1F9ISI2-F1
#
_cell.length_a   1.000
_cell.length_b   1.000
_cell.length_c   1.000
_cell.angle_alpha   90.00
_cell.angle_beta   90.00
_cell.angle_gamma   90.00
#
_symmetry.space_group_name_H-M   'P 1'
#
loop_
_entity.id
_entity.type
_entity.pdbx_description
1 polymer ?
#
loop_
_entity_poly.entity_id
_entity_poly.type
_entity_poly.pdbx_seq_one_letter_code
_entity_poly.pdbx_strand_id
1 'polypeptide(L)'
;MKQQSGFTLIELVMVIIILGILAATAMPKFVNMKEDAAIAALKGVAGGLSSANTTNYAARSLNAVSGVPIADCSDVANAIEGALAAEYAITASAIVAGQSGSCTLTSTEVSATSPSSAVTFTVTGVN
;
A
#
# COMPACT_ATOMS: atom_id res chain seq x y z
N MET A 1 44.06 3.48 45.67
CA MET A 1 44.05 4.03 44.30
C MET A 1 43.08 3.20 43.47
N LYS A 2 42.05 3.81 42.87
CA LYS A 2 41.12 3.11 41.97
C LYS A 2 41.78 3.02 40.59
N GLN A 3 42.02 1.81 40.10
CA GLN A 3 42.53 1.59 38.75
C GLN A 3 41.46 2.06 37.76
N GLN A 4 41.80 3.03 36.91
CA GLN A 4 40.94 3.45 35.81
C GLN A 4 41.13 2.46 34.67
N SER A 5 40.20 1.51 34.55
CA SER A 5 40.16 0.58 33.42
C SER A 5 39.68 1.34 32.18
N GLY A 6 40.61 1.85 31.39
CA GLY A 6 40.30 2.38 30.06
C GLY A 6 39.93 1.25 29.09
N PHE A 7 39.05 1.54 28.14
CA PHE A 7 38.72 0.63 27.04
C PHE A 7 39.92 0.54 26.08
N THR A 8 40.21 -0.65 25.56
CA THR A 8 41.34 -0.81 24.63
C THR A 8 40.96 -0.30 23.23
N LEU A 9 41.94 0.25 22.50
CA LEU A 9 41.71 0.65 21.10
C LEU A 9 41.26 -0.54 20.24
N ILE A 10 41.76 -1.74 20.53
CA ILE A 10 41.39 -2.95 19.80
C ILE A 10 39.94 -3.35 20.07
N GLU A 11 39.42 -3.23 21.29
CA GLU A 11 37.99 -3.48 21.55
C GLU A 11 37.11 -2.51 20.78
N LEU A 12 37.44 -1.22 20.75
CA LEU A 12 36.66 -0.24 19.99
C LEU A 12 36.64 -0.57 18.49
N VAL A 13 37.79 -0.94 17.92
CA VAL A 13 37.92 -1.33 16.51
C VAL A 13 37.16 -2.64 16.23
N MET A 14 37.21 -3.61 17.14
CA MET A 14 36.55 -4.89 16.95
C MET A 14 35.01 -4.74 16.98
N VAL A 15 34.49 -3.84 17.83
CA VAL A 15 33.05 -3.51 17.89
C VAL A 15 32.56 -2.90 16.57
N ILE A 16 33.26 -1.90 16.01
CA ILE A 16 32.83 -1.29 14.74
C ILE A 16 32.91 -2.28 13.57
N ILE A 17 33.86 -3.20 13.57
CA ILE A 17 33.97 -4.26 12.55
C ILE A 17 32.76 -5.20 12.64
N ILE A 18 32.40 -5.65 13.85
CA ILE A 18 31.23 -6.52 14.06
C ILE A 18 29.96 -5.80 13.61
N LEU A 19 29.76 -4.54 14.03
CA LEU A 19 28.60 -3.75 13.61
C LEU A 19 28.57 -3.53 12.09
N GLY A 20 29.72 -3.35 11.44
CA GLY A 20 29.82 -3.24 9.99
C GLY A 20 29.35 -4.50 9.25
N ILE A 21 29.75 -5.69 9.70
CA ILE A 21 29.33 -6.97 9.10
C ILE A 21 27.84 -7.21 9.32
N LEU A 22 27.33 -6.94 10.53
CA LEU A 22 25.91 -7.07 10.83
C LEU A 22 25.06 -6.11 9.98
N ALA A 23 25.52 -4.86 9.81
CA ALA A 23 24.83 -3.89 8.97
C ALA A 23 24.81 -4.30 7.50
N ALA A 24 25.95 -4.75 6.95
CA ALA A 24 26.06 -5.18 5.55
C ALA A 24 25.14 -6.37 5.22
N THR A 25 24.94 -7.28 6.17
CA THR A 25 24.09 -8.47 5.98
C THR A 25 22.61 -8.21 6.26
N ALA A 26 22.27 -7.30 7.19
CA ALA A 26 20.90 -6.98 7.56
C ALA A 26 20.23 -5.96 6.61
N MET A 27 20.99 -5.02 6.05
CA MET A 27 20.45 -3.93 5.23
C MET A 27 19.66 -4.41 3.99
N PRO A 28 20.14 -5.39 3.19
CA PRO A 28 19.38 -5.86 2.02
C PRO A 28 18.03 -6.48 2.40
N LYS A 29 17.99 -7.23 3.51
CA LYS A 29 16.75 -7.83 4.02
C LYS A 29 15.75 -6.76 4.48
N PHE A 30 16.24 -5.72 5.15
CA PHE A 30 15.40 -4.65 5.64
C PHE A 30 14.74 -3.83 4.51
N VAL A 31 15.46 -3.60 3.41
CA VAL A 31 14.90 -2.94 2.22
C VAL A 31 13.77 -3.76 1.60
N ASN A 32 13.99 -5.07 1.38
CA ASN A 32 12.97 -5.94 0.82
C ASN A 32 11.73 -6.04 1.73
N MET A 33 11.91 -6.15 3.05
CA MET A 33 10.80 -6.21 4.01
C MET A 33 9.93 -4.95 4.00
N LYS A 34 10.54 -3.76 3.79
CA LYS A 34 9.77 -2.51 3.67
C LYS A 34 8.91 -2.50 2.41
N GLU A 35 9.47 -2.94 1.30
CA GLU A 35 8.74 -3.02 0.03
C GLU A 35 7.59 -4.04 0.11
N ASP A 36 7.85 -5.22 0.68
CA ASP A 36 6.81 -6.23 0.92
C ASP A 36 5.69 -5.70 1.81
N ALA A 37 6.02 -4.92 2.85
CA ALA A 37 5.04 -4.28 3.72
C ALA A 37 4.18 -3.24 2.98
N ALA A 38 4.80 -2.42 2.13
CA ALA A 38 4.08 -1.46 1.30
C ALA A 38 3.15 -2.16 0.29
N ILE A 39 3.60 -3.25 -0.34
CA ILE A 39 2.76 -4.08 -1.23
C ILE A 39 1.60 -4.71 -0.46
N ALA A 40 1.82 -5.21 0.76
CA ALA A 40 0.76 -5.76 1.59
C ALA A 40 -0.28 -4.70 1.99
N ALA A 41 0.17 -3.49 2.35
CA ALA A 41 -0.71 -2.36 2.62
C ALA A 41 -1.52 -1.97 1.37
N LEU A 42 -0.87 -1.88 0.20
CA LEU A 42 -1.51 -1.60 -1.08
C LEU A 42 -2.62 -2.62 -1.41
N LYS A 43 -2.36 -3.92 -1.19
CA LYS A 43 -3.36 -4.98 -1.33
C LYS A 43 -4.51 -4.84 -0.34
N GLY A 44 -4.21 -4.43 0.90
CA GLY A 44 -5.22 -4.14 1.92
C GLY A 44 -6.16 -3.01 1.50
N VAL A 45 -5.61 -1.90 0.98
CA VAL A 45 -6.40 -0.78 0.46
C VAL A 45 -7.24 -1.19 -0.74
N ALA A 46 -6.67 -1.95 -1.69
CA ALA A 46 -7.39 -2.46 -2.85
C ALA A 46 -8.58 -3.36 -2.45
N GLY A 47 -8.41 -4.21 -1.43
CA GLY A 47 -9.49 -5.01 -0.84
C GLY A 47 -10.57 -4.14 -0.18
N GLY A 48 -10.16 -3.10 0.56
CA GLY A 48 -11.06 -2.12 1.15
C GLY A 48 -11.92 -1.39 0.10
N LEU A 49 -11.32 -0.96 -1.00
CA LEU A 49 -12.02 -0.31 -2.12
C LEU A 49 -13.05 -1.25 -2.76
N SER A 50 -12.69 -2.52 -2.98
CA SER A 50 -13.63 -3.51 -3.53
C SER A 50 -14.81 -3.78 -2.58
N SER A 51 -14.54 -3.85 -1.27
CA SER A 51 -15.59 -3.99 -0.24
C SER A 51 -16.51 -2.77 -0.20
N ALA A 52 -15.96 -1.57 -0.22
CA ALA A 52 -16.72 -0.33 -0.22
C ALA A 52 -17.60 -0.21 -1.47
N ASN A 53 -17.05 -0.56 -2.64
CA ASN A 53 -17.83 -0.61 -3.87
C ASN A 53 -19.00 -1.61 -3.79
N THR A 54 -18.78 -2.79 -3.20
CA THR A 54 -19.84 -3.81 -3.07
C THR A 54 -21.00 -3.31 -2.22
N THR A 55 -20.70 -2.66 -1.08
CA THR A 55 -21.71 -2.04 -0.21
C THR A 55 -22.42 -0.88 -0.90
N ASN A 56 -21.66 -0.02 -1.58
CA ASN A 56 -22.17 1.11 -2.34
C ASN A 56 -23.11 0.65 -3.47
N TYR A 57 -22.70 -0.33 -4.25
CA TYR A 57 -23.50 -0.94 -5.31
C TYR A 57 -24.82 -1.50 -4.75
N ALA A 58 -24.76 -2.23 -3.63
CA ALA A 58 -25.96 -2.78 -3.00
C ALA A 58 -26.93 -1.69 -2.52
N ALA A 59 -26.43 -0.63 -1.88
CA ALA A 59 -27.26 0.47 -1.42
C ALA A 59 -27.88 1.26 -2.59
N ARG A 60 -27.07 1.56 -3.61
CA ARG A 60 -27.45 2.41 -4.74
C ARG A 60 -28.37 1.70 -5.74
N SER A 61 -28.20 0.39 -5.90
CA SER A 61 -29.11 -0.45 -6.72
C SER A 61 -30.54 -0.49 -6.17
N LEU A 62 -30.71 -0.25 -4.86
CA LEU A 62 -32.04 -0.17 -4.22
C LEU A 62 -32.62 1.25 -4.28
N ASN A 63 -31.77 2.27 -4.19
CA ASN A 63 -32.16 3.67 -4.24
C ASN A 63 -31.01 4.54 -4.77
N ALA A 64 -31.21 5.22 -5.90
CA ALA A 64 -30.21 6.07 -6.55
C ALA A 64 -29.73 7.28 -5.70
N VAL A 65 -30.40 7.58 -4.59
CA VAL A 65 -29.95 8.63 -3.63
C VAL A 65 -29.00 8.05 -2.57
N SER A 66 -29.01 6.72 -2.37
CA SER A 66 -28.16 6.04 -1.40
C SER A 66 -26.81 5.68 -2.04
N GLY A 67 -25.72 6.26 -1.52
CA GLY A 67 -24.37 6.04 -2.05
C GLY A 67 -24.01 6.99 -3.19
N VAL A 68 -22.98 6.64 -3.96
CA VAL A 68 -22.40 7.45 -5.05
C VAL A 68 -22.38 6.69 -6.35
N PRO A 69 -22.61 7.36 -7.50
CA PRO A 69 -22.48 6.72 -8.80
C PRO A 69 -21.03 6.32 -9.07
N ILE A 70 -20.86 5.19 -9.76
CA ILE A 70 -19.57 4.65 -10.17
C ILE A 70 -19.64 4.39 -11.67
N ALA A 71 -19.04 5.29 -12.46
CA ALA A 71 -18.91 5.18 -13.91
C ALA A 71 -17.45 5.04 -14.35
N ASP A 72 -16.51 5.34 -13.47
CA ASP A 72 -15.07 5.19 -13.66
C ASP A 72 -14.41 4.61 -12.40
N CYS A 73 -13.30 3.91 -12.57
CA CYS A 73 -12.49 3.41 -11.45
C CYS A 73 -12.11 4.49 -10.42
N SER A 74 -11.90 5.73 -10.85
CA SER A 74 -11.60 6.86 -9.96
C SER A 74 -12.77 7.25 -9.05
N ASP A 75 -14.02 6.95 -9.44
CA ASP A 75 -15.20 7.26 -8.62
C ASP A 75 -15.25 6.42 -7.33
N VAL A 76 -14.60 5.25 -7.32
CA VAL A 76 -14.60 4.31 -6.18
C VAL A 76 -13.96 4.92 -4.94
N ALA A 77 -13.04 5.87 -5.10
CA ALA A 77 -12.48 6.62 -3.98
C ALA A 77 -13.55 7.43 -3.21
N ASN A 78 -14.70 7.72 -3.83
CA ASN A 78 -15.81 8.41 -3.17
C ASN A 78 -16.76 7.42 -2.44
N ALA A 79 -16.62 6.12 -2.68
CA ALA A 79 -17.47 5.09 -2.07
C ALA A 79 -17.01 4.68 -0.66
N ILE A 80 -15.83 5.12 -0.22
CA ILE A 80 -15.31 4.90 1.13
C ILE A 80 -15.70 6.03 2.09
N GLU A 81 -15.87 5.72 3.37
CA GLU A 81 -15.97 6.74 4.41
C GLU A 81 -14.57 7.30 4.71
N GLY A 82 -14.29 8.49 4.21
CA GLY A 82 -12.98 9.13 4.29
C GLY A 82 -12.38 9.39 2.90
N ALA A 83 -11.21 10.02 2.87
CA ALA A 83 -10.48 10.24 1.62
C ALA A 83 -9.44 9.13 1.42
N LEU A 84 -9.24 8.71 0.17
CA LEU A 84 -8.09 7.90 -0.19
C LEU A 84 -6.82 8.72 0.09
N ALA A 85 -5.86 8.12 0.79
CA ALA A 85 -4.63 8.80 1.17
C ALA A 85 -3.80 9.14 -0.10
N ALA A 86 -3.09 10.28 -0.07
CA ALA A 86 -2.47 10.88 -1.26
C ALA A 86 -1.34 10.03 -1.87
N GLU A 87 -0.79 9.09 -1.11
CA GLU A 87 0.20 8.11 -1.55
C GLU A 87 -0.38 7.03 -2.48
N TYR A 88 -1.71 6.91 -2.59
CA TYR A 88 -2.38 5.96 -3.46
C TYR A 88 -3.03 6.64 -4.66
N ALA A 89 -2.91 6.03 -5.83
CA ALA A 89 -3.54 6.50 -7.05
C ALA A 89 -4.29 5.37 -7.75
N ILE A 90 -5.53 5.66 -8.16
CA ILE A 90 -6.35 4.77 -8.97
C ILE A 90 -6.22 5.20 -10.44
N THR A 91 -5.88 4.27 -11.32
CA THR A 91 -5.88 4.53 -12.76
C THR A 91 -7.32 4.61 -13.26
N ALA A 92 -7.68 5.73 -13.89
CA ALA A 92 -8.99 5.92 -14.50
C ALA A 92 -9.25 4.85 -15.57
N SER A 93 -10.45 4.30 -15.55
CA SER A 93 -10.93 3.32 -16.51
C SER A 93 -12.44 3.24 -16.39
N ALA A 94 -13.14 3.46 -17.50
CA ALA A 94 -14.58 3.46 -17.55
C ALA A 94 -15.16 2.10 -17.13
N ILE A 95 -16.26 2.13 -16.37
CA ILE A 95 -17.04 0.97 -15.94
C ILE A 95 -18.49 1.18 -16.36
N VAL A 96 -19.06 0.17 -16.99
CA VAL A 96 -20.47 0.18 -17.39
C VAL A 96 -21.34 -0.16 -16.18
N ALA A 97 -22.41 0.60 -15.95
CA ALA A 97 -23.36 0.33 -14.89
C ALA A 97 -23.92 -1.11 -14.99
N GLY A 98 -23.96 -1.81 -13.86
CA GLY A 98 -24.37 -3.22 -13.77
C GLY A 98 -23.31 -4.23 -14.22
N GLN A 99 -22.12 -3.79 -14.65
CA GLN A 99 -21.00 -4.66 -15.01
C GLN A 99 -19.80 -4.47 -14.09
N SER A 100 -19.02 -5.55 -13.94
CA SER A 100 -17.76 -5.52 -13.20
C SER A 100 -16.59 -5.15 -14.11
N GLY A 101 -15.81 -4.16 -13.69
CA GLY A 101 -14.54 -3.75 -14.27
C GLY A 101 -13.35 -4.07 -13.34
N SER A 102 -12.15 -4.12 -13.92
CA SER A 102 -10.89 -4.30 -13.20
C SER A 102 -10.16 -2.96 -13.10
N CYS A 103 -10.08 -2.43 -11.88
CA CYS A 103 -9.39 -1.18 -11.58
C CYS A 103 -7.97 -1.44 -11.09
N THR A 104 -7.08 -0.48 -11.32
CA THR A 104 -5.67 -0.59 -10.90
C THR A 104 -5.36 0.45 -9.83
N LEU A 105 -4.82 0.01 -8.70
CA LEU A 105 -4.32 0.84 -7.62
C LEU A 105 -2.79 0.81 -7.62
N THR A 106 -2.17 1.96 -7.44
CA THR A 106 -0.71 2.13 -7.32
C THR A 106 -0.39 2.91 -6.05
N SER A 107 0.85 2.78 -5.55
CA SER A 107 1.36 3.57 -4.42
C SER A 107 2.70 4.19 -4.75
N THR A 108 2.97 5.39 -4.22
CA THR A 108 4.29 6.05 -4.31
C THR A 108 5.37 5.38 -3.46
N GLU A 109 5.00 4.51 -2.51
CA GLU A 109 5.96 3.80 -1.65
C GLU A 109 6.52 2.51 -2.28
N VAL A 110 5.84 1.96 -3.30
CA VAL A 110 6.34 0.80 -4.03
C VAL A 110 7.13 1.29 -5.23
N SER A 111 8.38 0.83 -5.36
CA SER A 111 9.25 1.24 -6.46
C SER A 111 8.62 0.87 -7.79
N ALA A 112 8.49 1.81 -8.72
CA ALA A 112 7.86 1.58 -10.04
C ALA A 112 8.53 0.47 -10.88
N THR A 113 9.75 0.05 -10.52
CA THR A 113 10.46 -1.07 -11.16
C THR A 113 10.09 -2.44 -10.60
N SER A 114 9.27 -2.49 -9.55
CA SER A 114 8.88 -3.74 -8.91
C SER A 114 7.74 -4.42 -9.67
N PRO A 115 7.74 -5.75 -9.85
CA PRO A 115 6.69 -6.45 -10.57
C PRO A 115 5.29 -6.37 -9.90
N SER A 116 5.23 -5.87 -8.65
CA SER A 116 3.99 -5.71 -7.87
C SER A 116 3.63 -4.25 -7.56
N SER A 117 4.15 -3.30 -8.35
CA SER A 117 3.88 -1.85 -8.19
C SER A 117 2.42 -1.44 -8.39
N ALA A 118 1.63 -2.34 -8.97
CA ALA A 118 0.23 -2.16 -9.25
C ALA A 118 -0.57 -3.36 -8.75
N VAL A 119 -1.67 -3.10 -8.04
CA VAL A 119 -2.61 -4.11 -7.58
C VAL A 119 -3.94 -3.87 -8.28
N THR A 120 -4.49 -4.93 -8.88
CA THR A 120 -5.81 -4.88 -9.48
C THR A 120 -6.90 -5.25 -8.48
N PHE A 121 -8.05 -4.59 -8.57
CA PHE A 121 -9.23 -4.89 -7.78
C PHE A 121 -10.50 -4.76 -8.61
N THR A 122 -11.52 -5.54 -8.26
CA THR A 122 -12.78 -5.58 -9.01
C THR A 122 -13.79 -4.58 -8.46
N VAL A 123 -14.47 -3.90 -9.36
CA VAL A 123 -15.45 -2.86 -9.08
C VAL A 123 -16.64 -3.07 -10.00
N THR A 124 -17.86 -2.96 -9.49
CA THR A 124 -19.10 -3.01 -10.26
C THR A 124 -19.69 -1.62 -10.39
N GLY A 125 -19.94 -1.18 -11.63
CA GLY A 125 -20.49 0.14 -11.92
C GLY A 125 -21.95 0.27 -11.50
N VAL A 126 -22.36 1.46 -11.10
CA VAL A 126 -23.74 1.79 -10.72
C VAL A 126 -24.06 3.24 -11.02
N ASN A 127 -25.26 3.51 -11.54
CA ASN A 127 -25.72 4.88 -11.85
C ASN A 127 -26.26 5.61 -10.64
#